data_AF-A0A6B3HYS4-F1
#
_entry.id   AF-A0A6B3HYS4-F1
#
_cell.length_a   1.000
_cell.length_b   1.000
_cell.length_c   1.000
_cell.angle_alpha   90.00
_cell.angle_beta   90.00
_cell.angle_gamma   90.00
#
_symmetry.space_group_name_H-M   'P 1'
#
loop_
_entity.id
_entity.type
_entity.pdbx_description
1 polymer ?
#
loop_
_entity_poly.entity_id
_entity_poly.type
_entity_poly.pdbx_seq_one_letter_code
_entity_poly.pdbx_strand_id
1 'polypeptide(L)'
;MPRLSELIAALDALWPPERAEGWDAVGTVCGDPDTEVDRVLFAVDPVHEIADEALELGAQLIVTHHPLYLRGTTTVAADTFKGRVVHTLIKHGVALHVAHTNADTADPGVSDALAGALDLRVTGPLVPDPTDPHGRRGLGRICELDHPETLAAFAARAAARLPATAQGIRTAGDPEALVRTVAVSGGSGDSLFDAVRASGVDAFLTADLRHHPVSEA
;
A
#
# COMPACT_ATOMS: atom_id res chain seq x y z
N MET A 1 3.78 -7.40 28.44
CA MET A 1 3.52 -7.45 26.98
C MET A 1 4.69 -6.75 26.28
N PRO A 2 4.93 -6.91 24.97
CA PRO A 2 5.99 -6.15 24.31
C PRO A 2 5.70 -4.64 24.41
N ARG A 3 6.77 -3.83 24.51
CA ARG A 3 6.66 -2.37 24.47
C ARG A 3 6.47 -1.90 23.04
N LEU A 4 5.81 -0.76 22.84
CA LEU A 4 5.64 -0.14 21.52
C LEU A 4 6.98 -0.01 20.78
N SER A 5 8.05 0.38 21.47
CA SER A 5 9.40 0.45 20.90
C SER A 5 9.92 -0.89 20.34
N GLU A 6 9.59 -2.01 20.97
CA GLU A 6 9.97 -3.35 20.49
C GLU A 6 9.14 -3.74 19.26
N LEU A 7 7.85 -3.38 19.21
CA LEU A 7 7.03 -3.58 18.01
C LEU A 7 7.52 -2.71 16.85
N ILE A 8 7.84 -1.43 17.10
CA ILE A 8 8.38 -0.54 16.06
C ILE A 8 9.67 -1.12 15.50
N ALA A 9 10.59 -1.63 16.34
CA ALA A 9 11.79 -2.27 15.85
C ALA A 9 11.50 -3.51 14.98
N ALA A 10 10.46 -4.28 15.29
CA ALA A 10 10.03 -5.40 14.46
C ALA A 10 9.40 -4.93 13.13
N LEU A 11 8.61 -3.86 13.14
CA LEU A 11 8.05 -3.24 11.94
C LEU A 11 9.14 -2.65 11.05
N ASP A 12 10.11 -1.95 11.63
CA ASP A 12 11.27 -1.40 10.91
C ASP A 12 12.16 -2.50 10.34
N ALA A 13 12.21 -3.69 10.95
CA ALA A 13 12.90 -4.83 10.35
C ALA A 13 12.18 -5.38 9.10
N LEU A 14 10.85 -5.29 9.05
CA LEU A 14 10.03 -5.68 7.90
C LEU A 14 10.03 -4.60 6.81
N TRP A 15 9.86 -3.35 7.22
CA TRP A 15 9.70 -2.17 6.38
C TRP A 15 10.66 -1.06 6.82
N PRO A 16 11.97 -1.20 6.56
CA PRO A 16 12.94 -0.21 7.02
C PRO A 16 12.62 1.20 6.52
N PRO A 17 12.58 2.21 7.40
CA PRO A 17 12.18 3.56 7.02
C PRO A 17 13.12 4.20 5.99
N GLU A 18 14.40 3.83 5.98
CA GLU A 18 15.38 4.28 4.98
C GLU A 18 15.10 3.80 3.54
N ARG A 19 14.18 2.83 3.37
CA ARG A 19 13.72 2.36 2.05
C ARG A 19 12.51 3.11 1.53
N ALA A 20 11.94 4.02 2.30
CA ALA A 20 10.87 4.88 1.81
C ALA A 20 11.41 5.85 0.74
N GLU A 21 10.53 6.27 -0.16
CA GLU A 21 10.84 7.31 -1.15
C GLU A 21 11.24 8.63 -0.46
N GLY A 22 12.14 9.39 -1.08
CA GLY A 22 12.73 10.58 -0.45
C GLY A 22 11.74 11.72 -0.15
N TRP A 23 10.54 11.67 -0.70
CA TRP A 23 9.44 12.61 -0.43
C TRP A 23 8.45 12.12 0.63
N ASP A 24 8.57 10.86 1.05
CA ASP A 24 7.59 10.17 1.87
C ASP A 24 7.74 10.49 3.37
N ALA A 25 6.72 10.13 4.16
CA ALA A 25 6.65 10.37 5.59
C ALA A 25 6.18 9.11 6.33
N VAL A 26 7.11 8.18 6.57
CA VAL A 26 6.87 6.92 7.30
C VAL A 26 7.28 7.01 8.77
N GLY A 27 6.91 6.00 9.57
CA GLY A 27 7.28 5.87 10.97
C GLY A 27 6.16 6.27 11.94
N THR A 28 6.53 6.39 13.22
CA THR A 28 5.57 6.65 14.30
C THR A 28 5.13 8.12 14.33
N VAL A 29 3.84 8.35 14.18
CA VAL A 29 3.20 9.68 14.18
C VAL A 29 2.88 10.15 15.60
N CYS A 30 2.33 9.27 16.44
CA CYS A 30 2.11 9.51 17.86
C CYS A 30 2.09 8.19 18.65
N GLY A 31 2.32 8.28 19.96
CA GLY A 31 2.40 7.13 20.86
C GLY A 31 3.56 7.25 21.85
N ASP A 32 3.47 6.55 22.97
CA ASP A 32 4.56 6.49 23.96
C ASP A 32 5.33 5.17 23.77
N PRO A 33 6.66 5.19 23.50
CA PRO A 33 7.48 4.01 23.23
C PRO A 33 7.51 2.98 24.37
N ASP A 34 7.14 3.37 25.59
CA ASP A 34 7.07 2.50 26.76
C ASP A 34 5.69 1.86 26.97
N THR A 35 4.69 2.23 26.16
CA THR A 35 3.34 1.64 26.20
C THR A 35 3.41 0.13 25.95
N GLU A 36 2.81 -0.67 26.82
CA GLU A 36 2.59 -2.09 26.56
C GLU A 36 1.51 -2.29 25.51
N VAL A 37 1.79 -3.12 24.50
CA VAL A 37 0.87 -3.38 23.38
C VAL A 37 0.53 -4.87 23.34
N ASP A 38 -0.76 -5.19 23.37
CA ASP A 38 -1.29 -6.53 23.14
C ASP A 38 -2.10 -6.68 21.85
N ARG A 39 -2.60 -5.56 21.33
CA ARG A 39 -3.45 -5.54 20.16
C ARG A 39 -3.05 -4.44 19.19
N VAL A 40 -2.84 -4.87 17.95
CA VAL A 40 -2.49 -4.02 16.82
C VAL A 40 -3.64 -4.06 15.80
N LEU A 41 -4.08 -2.89 15.36
CA LEU A 41 -5.02 -2.73 14.25
C LEU A 41 -4.24 -2.34 12.99
N PHE A 42 -4.43 -3.06 11.88
CA PHE A 42 -3.90 -2.67 10.58
C PHE A 42 -5.00 -2.00 9.76
N ALA A 43 -4.69 -0.87 9.13
CA ALA A 43 -5.62 -0.12 8.29
C ALA A 43 -4.90 0.48 7.07
N VAL A 44 -5.67 0.93 6.08
CA VAL A 44 -5.11 1.69 4.95
C VAL A 44 -4.94 3.15 5.35
N ASP A 45 -6.01 3.79 5.83
CA ASP A 45 -6.04 5.22 6.13
C ASP A 45 -6.26 5.52 7.62
N PRO A 46 -5.54 6.50 8.21
CA PRO A 46 -5.74 6.95 9.59
C PRO A 46 -6.91 7.94 9.70
N VAL A 47 -8.12 7.48 9.41
CA VAL A 47 -9.36 8.27 9.53
C VAL A 47 -10.01 8.13 10.91
N HIS A 48 -11.04 8.93 11.18
CA HIS A 48 -11.73 8.92 12.47
C HIS A 48 -12.37 7.57 12.78
N GLU A 49 -12.95 6.94 11.78
CA GLU A 49 -13.62 5.66 11.88
C GLU A 49 -12.65 4.56 12.31
N ILE A 50 -11.39 4.61 11.84
CA ILE A 50 -10.33 3.67 12.25
C ILE A 50 -9.83 3.96 13.66
N ALA A 51 -9.79 5.23 14.07
CA ALA A 51 -9.49 5.58 15.46
C ALA A 51 -10.58 5.06 16.40
N ASP A 52 -11.85 5.22 16.03
CA ASP A 52 -12.98 4.72 16.82
C ASP A 52 -12.98 3.18 16.87
N GLU A 53 -12.71 2.50 15.75
CA GLU A 53 -12.54 1.04 15.70
C GLU A 53 -11.41 0.55 16.62
N ALA A 54 -10.27 1.24 16.64
CA ALA A 54 -9.18 0.88 17.54
C ALA A 54 -9.59 0.96 19.02
N LEU A 55 -10.38 1.97 19.39
CA LEU A 55 -10.93 2.12 20.74
C LEU A 55 -11.91 1.00 21.08
N GLU A 56 -12.83 0.67 20.17
CA GLU A 56 -13.81 -0.40 20.35
C GLU A 56 -13.14 -1.78 20.51
N LEU A 57 -12.08 -2.03 19.74
CA LEU A 57 -11.30 -3.27 19.83
C LEU A 57 -10.33 -3.27 21.01
N GLY A 58 -10.06 -2.12 21.62
CA GLY A 58 -9.04 -1.94 22.65
C GLY A 58 -7.62 -2.13 22.13
N ALA A 59 -7.33 -1.69 20.89
CA ALA A 59 -5.99 -1.71 20.31
C ALA A 59 -5.13 -0.57 20.86
N GLN A 60 -3.84 -0.83 21.12
CA GLN A 60 -2.89 0.21 21.56
C GLN A 60 -1.97 0.68 20.43
N LEU A 61 -2.04 0.06 19.25
CA LEU A 61 -1.30 0.47 18.07
C LEU A 61 -2.17 0.33 16.83
N ILE A 62 -2.20 1.39 16.02
CA ILE A 62 -2.70 1.38 14.64
C ILE A 62 -1.48 1.44 13.72
N VAL A 63 -1.38 0.49 12.79
CA VAL A 63 -0.42 0.53 11.68
C VAL A 63 -1.18 0.86 10.40
N THR A 64 -0.88 1.99 9.79
CA THR A 64 -1.52 2.45 8.55
C THR A 64 -0.58 2.45 7.37
N HIS A 65 -1.13 2.21 6.19
CA HIS A 65 -0.37 2.36 4.96
C HIS A 65 -0.17 3.84 4.58
N HIS A 66 -1.25 4.62 4.53
CA HIS A 66 -1.16 6.04 4.17
C HIS A 66 -0.78 6.92 5.37
N PRO A 67 0.11 7.92 5.18
CA PRO A 67 0.47 8.84 6.24
C PRO A 67 -0.64 9.83 6.56
N LEU A 68 -0.98 9.97 7.85
CA LEU A 68 -1.84 11.07 8.32
C LEU A 68 -1.23 12.43 7.95
N TYR A 69 0.10 12.55 8.07
CA TYR A 69 0.87 13.74 7.75
C TYR A 69 1.93 13.45 6.68
N LEU A 70 1.53 13.43 5.40
CA LEU A 70 2.48 13.33 4.29
C LEU A 70 3.46 14.52 4.20
N ARG A 71 3.06 15.68 4.73
CA ARG A 71 3.90 16.88 4.86
C ARG A 71 3.89 17.34 6.30
N GLY A 72 4.94 18.07 6.69
CA GLY A 72 5.04 18.65 8.03
C GLY A 72 3.80 19.44 8.43
N THR A 73 3.40 19.32 9.69
CA THR A 73 2.25 20.04 10.26
C THR A 73 2.71 21.09 11.27
N THR A 74 2.09 22.26 11.22
CA THR A 74 2.33 23.34 12.20
C THR A 74 1.27 23.38 13.30
N THR A 75 0.21 22.58 13.19
CA THR A 75 -0.87 22.51 14.17
C THR A 75 -1.42 21.09 14.27
N VAL A 76 -1.85 20.74 15.48
CA VAL A 76 -2.60 19.51 15.79
C VAL A 76 -3.91 19.84 16.51
N ALA A 77 -4.44 21.06 16.33
CA ALA A 77 -5.65 21.50 17.02
C ALA A 77 -6.84 20.55 16.79
N ALA A 78 -7.54 20.20 17.87
CA ALA A 78 -8.62 19.20 17.88
C ALA A 78 -9.89 19.61 17.12
N ASP A 79 -9.97 20.86 16.66
CA ASP A 79 -11.03 21.37 15.78
C ASP A 79 -10.74 21.12 14.28
N THR A 80 -9.53 20.67 13.94
CA THR A 80 -9.17 20.20 12.59
C THR A 80 -9.35 18.69 12.47
N PHE A 81 -9.53 18.19 11.24
CA PHE A 81 -9.67 16.74 10.97
C PHE A 81 -8.49 15.94 11.53
N LYS A 82 -7.26 16.23 11.05
CA LYS A 82 -6.06 15.48 11.46
C LYS A 82 -5.76 15.65 12.95
N GLY A 83 -5.91 16.88 13.46
CA GLY A 83 -5.68 17.15 14.88
C GLY A 83 -6.67 16.39 15.78
N ARG A 84 -7.94 16.29 15.39
CA ARG A 84 -8.92 15.49 16.13
C ARG A 84 -8.53 14.02 16.17
N VAL A 85 -8.07 13.41 15.06
CA VAL A 85 -7.58 12.02 15.06
C VAL A 85 -6.43 11.87 16.06
N VAL A 86 -5.38 12.69 15.96
CA VAL A 86 -4.23 12.65 16.88
C VAL A 86 -4.66 12.82 18.34
N HIS A 87 -5.55 13.77 18.63
CA HIS A 87 -6.05 13.98 19.99
C HIS A 87 -6.85 12.78 20.51
N THR A 88 -7.67 12.14 19.68
CA THR A 88 -8.38 10.91 20.06
C THR A 88 -7.39 9.81 20.42
N LEU A 89 -6.41 9.54 19.56
CA LEU A 89 -5.41 8.49 19.77
C LEU A 89 -4.59 8.73 21.04
N ILE A 90 -4.02 9.93 21.20
CA ILE A 90 -3.19 10.27 22.37
C ILE A 90 -3.99 10.16 23.68
N LYS A 91 -5.24 10.65 23.72
CA LYS A 91 -6.06 10.60 24.94
C LYS A 91 -6.39 9.19 25.41
N HIS A 92 -6.38 8.22 24.49
CA HIS A 92 -6.72 6.83 24.78
C HIS A 92 -5.50 5.91 24.76
N GLY A 93 -4.28 6.46 24.69
CA GLY A 93 -3.05 5.67 24.71
C GLY A 93 -2.85 4.80 23.47
N VAL A 94 -3.41 5.20 22.32
CA VAL A 94 -3.26 4.49 21.06
C VAL A 94 -2.16 5.14 20.24
N ALA A 95 -1.18 4.35 19.82
CA ALA A 95 -0.12 4.79 18.92
C ALA A 95 -0.55 4.69 17.45
N LEU A 96 0.05 5.52 16.59
CA LEU A 96 -0.10 5.47 15.14
C LEU A 96 1.27 5.34 14.49
N HIS A 97 1.47 4.29 13.70
CA HIS A 97 2.68 4.05 12.91
C HIS A 97 2.34 3.90 11.44
N VAL A 98 3.20 4.46 10.57
CA VAL A 98 2.98 4.48 9.12
C VAL A 98 4.02 3.63 8.41
N ALA A 99 3.56 2.73 7.56
CA ALA A 99 4.38 1.98 6.60
C ALA A 99 3.80 2.14 5.19
N HIS A 100 4.38 3.07 4.43
CA HIS A 100 3.88 3.53 3.13
C HIS A 100 4.76 2.96 2.00
N THR A 101 5.59 3.77 1.35
CA THR A 101 6.41 3.30 0.21
C THR A 101 7.50 2.30 0.61
N ASN A 102 7.95 2.29 1.87
CA ASN A 102 8.79 1.23 2.43
C ASN A 102 8.09 -0.14 2.45
N ALA A 103 6.77 -0.18 2.62
CA ALA A 103 5.97 -1.40 2.50
C ALA A 103 5.64 -1.76 1.05
N ASP A 104 5.54 -0.76 0.15
CA ASP A 104 5.37 -1.01 -1.30
C ASP A 104 6.60 -1.69 -1.92
N THR A 105 7.80 -1.30 -1.47
CA THR A 105 9.08 -1.80 -2.00
C THR A 105 9.53 -3.12 -1.38
N ALA A 106 8.95 -3.52 -0.24
CA ALA A 106 9.32 -4.72 0.51
C ALA A 106 9.06 -6.02 -0.26
N ASP A 107 9.68 -7.12 0.18
CA ASP A 107 9.48 -8.48 -0.36
C ASP A 107 9.22 -9.46 0.80
N PRO A 108 7.98 -9.95 0.98
CA PRO A 108 6.76 -9.53 0.27
C PRO A 108 6.29 -8.13 0.71
N GLY A 109 5.68 -7.39 -0.23
CA GLY A 109 5.12 -6.05 -0.03
C GLY A 109 3.68 -5.93 -0.54
N VAL A 110 3.18 -4.70 -0.64
CA VAL A 110 1.78 -4.41 -1.02
C VAL A 110 1.42 -5.02 -2.39
N SER A 111 2.32 -4.93 -3.37
CA SER A 111 2.07 -5.48 -4.70
C SER A 111 2.12 -7.01 -4.75
N ASP A 112 2.82 -7.67 -3.82
CA ASP A 112 2.74 -9.13 -3.66
C ASP A 112 1.39 -9.56 -3.08
N ALA A 113 0.84 -8.78 -2.14
CA ALA A 113 -0.50 -9.03 -1.61
C ALA A 113 -1.58 -8.90 -2.71
N LEU A 114 -1.46 -7.88 -3.57
CA LEU A 114 -2.33 -7.70 -4.74
C LEU A 114 -2.18 -8.86 -5.73
N ALA A 115 -0.95 -9.27 -6.05
CA ALA A 115 -0.70 -10.42 -6.92
C ALA A 115 -1.31 -11.71 -6.34
N GLY A 116 -1.11 -11.94 -5.03
CA GLY A 116 -1.65 -13.09 -4.31
C GLY A 116 -3.19 -13.13 -4.30
N ALA A 117 -3.85 -11.98 -4.10
CA ALA A 117 -5.31 -11.90 -4.17
C ALA A 117 -5.87 -12.32 -5.55
N LEU A 118 -5.07 -12.15 -6.61
CA LEU A 118 -5.44 -12.42 -7.99
C LEU A 118 -4.92 -13.76 -8.53
N ASP A 119 -4.29 -14.59 -7.69
CA ASP A 119 -3.58 -15.82 -8.07
C ASP A 119 -2.55 -15.59 -9.19
N LEU A 120 -1.77 -14.51 -9.09
CA LEU A 120 -0.72 -14.18 -10.04
C LEU A 120 0.64 -14.66 -9.53
N ARG A 121 1.45 -15.30 -10.40
CA ARG A 121 2.82 -15.69 -10.05
C ARG A 121 3.76 -14.51 -10.27
N VAL A 122 4.31 -13.98 -9.19
CA VAL A 122 5.32 -12.92 -9.23
C VAL A 122 6.63 -13.42 -9.86
N THR A 123 7.16 -12.69 -10.83
CA THR A 123 8.45 -12.97 -11.47
C THR A 123 9.55 -11.97 -11.13
N GLY A 124 9.18 -10.79 -10.60
CA GLY A 124 10.11 -9.78 -10.10
C GLY A 124 9.43 -8.43 -9.85
N PRO A 125 10.17 -7.43 -9.34
CA PRO A 125 9.69 -6.06 -9.22
C PRO A 125 9.55 -5.38 -10.59
N LEU A 126 8.59 -4.46 -10.72
CA LEU A 126 8.45 -3.64 -11.94
C LEU A 126 9.56 -2.59 -12.03
N VAL A 127 9.85 -1.94 -10.90
CA VAL A 127 10.99 -1.02 -10.74
C VAL A 127 11.91 -1.60 -9.68
N PRO A 128 12.99 -2.30 -10.07
CA PRO A 128 13.89 -2.96 -9.12
C PRO A 128 14.62 -1.98 -8.20
N ASP A 129 14.75 -2.34 -6.92
CA ASP A 129 15.67 -1.68 -5.99
C ASP A 129 17.13 -2.03 -6.39
N PRO A 130 17.94 -1.06 -6.87
CA PRO A 130 19.31 -1.34 -7.32
C PRO A 130 20.25 -1.74 -6.17
N THR A 131 19.83 -1.53 -4.92
CA THR A 131 20.59 -1.91 -3.72
C THR A 131 20.24 -3.31 -3.23
N ASP A 132 19.25 -3.99 -3.83
CA ASP A 132 18.87 -5.34 -3.45
C ASP A 132 19.75 -6.41 -4.13
N PRO A 133 20.64 -7.10 -3.40
CA PRO A 133 21.47 -8.15 -3.99
C PRO A 133 20.65 -9.35 -4.49
N HIS A 134 19.41 -9.51 -4.02
CA HIS A 134 18.52 -10.60 -4.44
C HIS A 134 17.58 -10.20 -5.59
N GLY A 135 17.49 -8.90 -5.91
CA GLY A 135 16.63 -8.39 -6.99
C GLY A 135 15.13 -8.67 -6.80
N ARG A 136 14.68 -8.83 -5.55
CA ARG A 136 13.27 -9.14 -5.21
C ARG A 136 12.49 -7.91 -4.74
N ARG A 137 13.18 -6.90 -4.21
CA ARG A 137 12.59 -5.64 -3.75
C ARG A 137 12.46 -4.63 -4.89
N GLY A 138 11.49 -3.73 -4.74
CA GLY A 138 11.19 -2.67 -5.70
C GLY A 138 9.72 -2.34 -5.79
N LEU A 139 9.37 -1.29 -6.53
CA LEU A 139 7.96 -0.88 -6.73
C LEU A 139 7.28 -1.78 -7.74
N GLY A 140 5.99 -2.07 -7.49
CA GLY A 140 5.16 -2.92 -8.34
C GLY A 140 5.68 -4.35 -8.49
N ARG A 141 4.90 -5.22 -9.14
CA ARG A 141 5.34 -6.58 -9.52
C ARG A 141 5.03 -6.86 -10.98
N ILE A 142 5.97 -7.48 -11.65
CA ILE A 142 5.70 -8.20 -12.90
C ILE A 142 5.27 -9.61 -12.51
N CYS A 143 4.17 -10.04 -13.11
CA CYS A 143 3.55 -11.32 -12.84
C CYS A 143 3.22 -12.07 -14.13
N GLU A 144 3.08 -13.39 -14.00
CA GLU A 144 2.61 -14.27 -15.07
C GLU A 144 1.35 -15.01 -14.63
N LEU A 145 0.42 -15.15 -15.57
CA LEU A 145 -0.73 -16.04 -15.45
C LEU A 145 -0.32 -17.47 -15.86
N ASP A 146 -0.85 -18.48 -15.18
CA ASP A 146 -0.63 -19.89 -15.56
C ASP A 146 -1.19 -20.22 -16.94
N HIS A 147 -2.34 -19.62 -17.28
CA HIS A 147 -2.99 -19.74 -18.57
C HIS A 147 -3.37 -18.34 -19.08
N PRO A 148 -3.03 -17.97 -20.33
CA PRO A 148 -3.46 -16.71 -20.89
C PRO A 148 -4.99 -16.61 -20.92
N GLU A 149 -5.51 -15.44 -20.59
CA GLU A 149 -6.94 -15.12 -20.68
C GLU A 149 -7.13 -13.79 -21.40
N THR A 150 -8.35 -13.46 -21.82
CA THR A 150 -8.60 -12.16 -22.46
C THR A 150 -8.54 -11.03 -21.44
N LEU A 151 -8.28 -9.79 -21.88
CA LEU A 151 -8.30 -8.61 -21.01
C LEU A 151 -9.65 -8.50 -20.26
N ALA A 152 -10.76 -8.79 -20.94
CA ALA A 152 -12.08 -8.81 -20.31
C ALA A 152 -12.19 -9.85 -19.19
N ALA A 153 -11.66 -11.06 -19.40
CA ALA A 153 -11.66 -12.12 -18.39
C ALA A 153 -10.79 -11.75 -17.19
N PHE A 154 -9.60 -11.19 -17.44
CA PHE A 154 -8.71 -10.71 -16.39
C PHE A 154 -9.36 -9.62 -15.53
N ALA A 155 -10.00 -8.65 -16.17
CA ALA A 155 -10.72 -7.58 -15.46
C ALA A 155 -11.91 -8.11 -14.65
N ALA A 156 -12.67 -9.07 -15.18
CA ALA A 156 -13.76 -9.72 -14.44
C ALA A 156 -13.23 -10.51 -13.23
N ARG A 157 -12.10 -11.20 -13.38
CA ARG A 157 -11.42 -11.89 -12.27
C ARG A 157 -10.97 -10.91 -11.20
N ALA A 158 -10.37 -9.78 -11.58
CA ALA A 158 -9.98 -8.73 -10.64
C ALA A 158 -11.20 -8.16 -9.90
N ALA A 159 -12.29 -7.88 -10.61
CA ALA A 159 -13.53 -7.39 -10.00
C ALA A 159 -14.19 -8.40 -9.04
N ALA A 160 -14.03 -9.70 -9.29
CA ALA A 160 -14.58 -10.75 -8.43
C ALA A 160 -13.73 -11.03 -7.18
N ARG A 161 -12.41 -10.76 -7.23
CA ARG A 161 -11.46 -11.09 -6.15
C ARG A 161 -11.09 -9.92 -5.28
N LEU A 162 -11.13 -8.70 -5.81
CA LEU A 162 -10.85 -7.50 -5.04
C LEU A 162 -12.12 -6.96 -4.37
N PRO A 163 -11.99 -6.23 -3.25
CA PRO A 163 -13.13 -5.56 -2.62
C PRO A 163 -13.89 -4.68 -3.61
N ALA A 164 -15.22 -4.73 -3.56
CA ALA A 164 -16.07 -3.95 -4.45
C ALA A 164 -15.89 -2.45 -4.19
N THR A 165 -15.66 -1.69 -5.27
CA THR A 165 -15.61 -0.22 -5.24
C THR A 165 -16.80 0.35 -6.00
N ALA A 166 -17.19 1.59 -5.70
CA ALA A 166 -18.32 2.24 -6.35
C ALA A 166 -18.18 2.34 -7.89
N GLN A 167 -16.95 2.41 -8.41
CA GLN A 167 -16.67 2.49 -9.84
C GLN A 167 -16.36 1.13 -10.48
N GLY A 168 -16.12 0.09 -9.68
CA GLY A 168 -15.63 -1.20 -10.16
C GLY A 168 -14.26 -1.12 -10.83
N ILE A 169 -13.92 -2.18 -11.57
CA ILE A 169 -12.72 -2.22 -12.40
C ILE A 169 -13.02 -1.54 -13.74
N ARG A 170 -12.14 -0.63 -14.16
CA ARG A 170 -12.17 0.01 -15.47
C ARG A 170 -11.04 -0.55 -16.33
N THR A 171 -11.32 -0.75 -17.61
CA THR A 171 -10.38 -1.31 -18.58
C THR A 171 -10.18 -0.36 -19.75
N ALA A 172 -8.95 -0.30 -20.25
CA ALA A 172 -8.58 0.34 -21.51
C ALA A 172 -7.81 -0.69 -22.36
N GLY A 173 -8.03 -0.68 -23.68
CA GLY A 173 -7.48 -1.67 -24.60
C GLY A 173 -8.54 -2.57 -25.24
N ASP A 174 -8.10 -3.49 -26.11
CA ASP A 174 -8.98 -4.47 -26.77
C ASP A 174 -9.41 -5.55 -25.75
N PRO A 175 -10.72 -5.69 -25.45
CA PRO A 175 -11.23 -6.70 -24.51
C PRO A 175 -10.86 -8.14 -24.86
N GLU A 176 -10.61 -8.43 -26.14
CA GLU A 176 -10.26 -9.77 -26.64
C GLU A 176 -8.74 -10.00 -26.72
N ALA A 177 -7.91 -8.99 -26.43
CA ALA A 177 -6.46 -9.15 -26.38
C ALA A 177 -6.08 -10.18 -25.30
N LEU A 178 -5.14 -11.05 -25.64
CA LEU A 178 -4.62 -12.05 -24.71
C LEU A 178 -3.65 -11.43 -23.71
N VAL A 179 -3.87 -11.70 -22.43
CA VAL A 179 -3.04 -11.29 -21.30
C VAL A 179 -2.37 -12.53 -20.72
N ARG A 180 -1.03 -12.54 -20.70
CA ARG A 180 -0.20 -13.54 -20.03
C ARG A 180 0.68 -12.92 -18.96
N THR A 181 1.22 -11.74 -19.24
CA THR A 181 2.12 -11.00 -18.37
C THR A 181 1.42 -9.73 -17.88
N VAL A 182 1.50 -9.46 -16.59
CA VAL A 182 0.80 -8.35 -15.96
C VAL A 182 1.74 -7.62 -15.02
N ALA A 183 1.82 -6.30 -15.15
CA ALA A 183 2.34 -5.47 -14.07
C ALA A 183 1.20 -5.17 -13.08
N VAL A 184 1.47 -5.25 -11.78
CA VAL A 184 0.55 -4.82 -10.74
C VAL A 184 1.22 -3.79 -9.83
N SER A 185 0.49 -2.75 -9.45
CA SER A 185 0.90 -1.78 -8.44
C SER A 185 -0.30 -1.35 -7.62
N GLY A 186 -0.28 -1.63 -6.31
CA GLY A 186 -1.23 -1.02 -5.36
C GLY A 186 -1.09 0.50 -5.37
N GLY A 187 -2.17 1.21 -5.04
CA GLY A 187 -2.18 2.68 -5.01
C GLY A 187 -2.07 3.32 -6.40
N SER A 188 -1.47 4.52 -6.46
CA SER A 188 -1.34 5.31 -7.68
C SER A 188 -0.13 4.88 -8.51
N GLY A 189 -0.38 4.15 -9.60
CA GLY A 189 0.66 3.69 -10.53
C GLY A 189 0.96 4.64 -11.69
N ASP A 190 0.46 5.88 -11.65
CA ASP A 190 0.54 6.83 -12.78
C ASP A 190 2.00 7.20 -13.13
N SER A 191 2.91 7.21 -12.15
CA SER A 191 4.34 7.43 -12.37
C SER A 191 5.07 6.21 -12.96
N LEU A 192 4.42 5.04 -13.04
CA LEU A 192 5.05 3.78 -13.43
C LEU A 192 4.88 3.44 -14.91
N PHE A 193 4.15 4.24 -15.70
CA PHE A 193 3.86 3.95 -17.11
C PHE A 193 5.11 3.74 -17.96
N ASP A 194 6.18 4.50 -17.74
CA ASP A 194 7.42 4.32 -18.50
C ASP A 194 8.09 2.97 -18.19
N ALA A 195 8.05 2.53 -16.92
CA ALA A 195 8.53 1.21 -16.53
C ALA A 195 7.64 0.09 -17.10
N VAL A 196 6.31 0.27 -17.08
CA VAL A 196 5.36 -0.67 -17.68
C VAL A 196 5.63 -0.84 -19.16
N ARG A 197 5.75 0.26 -19.93
CA ARG A 197 6.07 0.21 -21.36
C ARG A 197 7.41 -0.46 -21.63
N ALA A 198 8.43 -0.16 -20.84
CA ALA A 198 9.75 -0.78 -20.97
C ALA A 198 9.74 -2.28 -20.64
N SER A 199 8.87 -2.72 -19.73
CA SER A 199 8.75 -4.13 -19.33
C SER A 199 8.06 -5.01 -20.39
N GLY A 200 7.25 -4.41 -21.27
CA GLY A 200 6.54 -5.15 -22.32
C GLY A 200 5.43 -6.09 -21.83
N VAL A 201 4.89 -5.84 -20.64
CA VAL A 201 3.75 -6.61 -20.10
C VAL A 201 2.48 -6.41 -20.93
N ASP A 202 1.61 -7.41 -20.97
CA ASP A 202 0.36 -7.37 -21.75
C ASP A 202 -0.71 -6.47 -21.08
N ALA A 203 -0.68 -6.34 -19.75
CA ALA A 203 -1.60 -5.48 -19.01
C ALA A 203 -0.94 -4.85 -17.77
N PHE A 204 -1.50 -3.73 -17.32
CA PHE A 204 -1.12 -3.07 -16.08
C PHE A 204 -2.36 -2.83 -15.21
N LEU A 205 -2.33 -3.36 -13.98
CA LEU A 205 -3.39 -3.17 -12.99
C LEU A 205 -2.92 -2.25 -11.86
N THR A 206 -3.58 -1.11 -11.73
CA THR A 206 -3.31 -0.11 -10.68
C THR A 206 -4.53 0.79 -10.45
N ALA A 207 -4.43 1.78 -9.57
CA ALA A 207 -5.47 2.78 -9.30
C ALA A 207 -4.97 4.21 -9.59
N ASP A 208 -5.89 5.19 -9.46
CA ASP A 208 -5.64 6.64 -9.53
C ASP A 208 -4.86 7.12 -10.76
N LEU A 209 -5.13 6.52 -11.92
CA LEU A 209 -4.56 6.93 -13.19
C LEU A 209 -5.21 8.20 -13.72
N ARG A 210 -4.39 9.12 -14.25
CA ARG A 210 -4.88 10.32 -14.93
C ARG A 210 -5.39 9.98 -16.34
N HIS A 211 -6.35 10.76 -16.85
CA HIS A 211 -7.03 10.47 -18.12
C HIS A 211 -6.09 10.41 -19.34
N HIS A 212 -5.11 11.32 -19.44
CA HIS A 212 -4.18 11.38 -20.58
C HIS A 212 -3.23 10.16 -20.62
N PRO A 213 -2.51 9.82 -19.53
CA PRO A 213 -1.69 8.61 -19.49
C PRO A 213 -2.42 7.34 -19.89
N VAL A 214 -3.68 7.16 -19.46
CA VAL A 214 -4.49 5.98 -19.82
C VAL A 214 -4.83 5.95 -21.31
N SER A 215 -5.05 7.12 -21.94
CA SER A 215 -5.43 7.19 -23.36
C SER A 215 -4.23 7.03 -24.30
N GLU A 216 -3.01 7.24 -23.79
CA GLU A 216 -1.74 7.12 -24.50
C GLU A 216 -0.97 5.83 -24.18
N ALA A 217 -1.56 4.96 -23.37
CA ALA A 217 -0.99 3.68 -22.96
C ALA A 217 -1.21 2.59 -24.02
#